data_AF-A0A8J8SDV6-F1
#
_entry.id   AF-A0A8J8SDV6-F1
#
_cell.length_a   1.000
_cell.length_b   1.000
_cell.length_c   1.000
_cell.angle_alpha   90.00
_cell.angle_beta   90.00
_cell.angle_gamma   90.00
#
_symmetry.space_group_name_H-M   'P 1'
#
loop_
_entity.id
_entity.type
_entity.pdbx_description
1 polymer ?
#
loop_
_entity_poly.entity_id
_entity_poly.type
_entity_poly.pdbx_seq_one_letter_code
_entity_poly.pdbx_strand_id
1 'polypeptide(L)'
;MKQSRKLFTILCMSLVLCLVSINYNFQVAYANPAPIKQQQPEQPSIWALEDVQMLSIYDIIDISMFGQYQSNVTYRELYTVGVKLYEKLTGETVSDEDITIDDIALQKAAYKLFNVFLLDDNMNVVVTRKDVVNVLYKVIKKAEPTFDYELDYSLSFDDISSADGNLNGVGYLVSNNLLNGIGNNKLGLENNCTKEQLFALTRRAYYYAIQKSDRAAKGAFWKVSGGKNTVYLLGSIHIADSRIYPMNDDILEAFDSSDALAVEVNLLDSQEGIAYMQQKMVYSDGTTIDQHVSKETYEAYEEAMKSFGVLTKEQYDILKPWSAAFTIQNMQTAEQSIHAGLGVDVYFMSKALFRKPIIEIEGYKFQTDLFESFDPEFQEQFLQSVLTKPEEKADNDETDPAVDSMDNNVEVIAGMLESWRKGNVEELEEVVAYDENATDEFTKKFWIDRNDHMYESVLSYLNDDSGKTYFVIVGAGHMVTNAGIVNKLEDEGYSVEQIK
;
A
#
# COMPACT_ATOMS: atom_id res chain seq x y z
N MET A 1 -6.64 25.89 13.13
CA MET A 1 -7.52 24.76 12.76
C MET A 1 -7.51 24.42 11.26
N LYS A 2 -7.84 25.33 10.32
CA LYS A 2 -7.73 25.03 8.87
C LYS A 2 -6.28 24.79 8.39
N GLN A 3 -5.31 25.54 8.91
CA GLN A 3 -3.89 25.34 8.60
C GLN A 3 -3.29 24.06 9.22
N SER A 4 -3.70 23.69 10.44
CA SER A 4 -3.16 22.51 11.13
C SER A 4 -3.59 21.19 10.49
N ARG A 5 -4.84 21.09 9.99
CA ARG A 5 -5.34 19.88 9.30
C ARG A 5 -4.70 19.62 7.93
N LYS A 6 -4.33 20.68 7.21
CA LYS A 6 -3.60 20.54 5.92
C LYS A 6 -2.21 19.93 6.11
N LEU A 7 -1.52 20.29 7.19
CA LEU A 7 -0.16 19.83 7.46
C LEU A 7 -0.06 18.30 7.62
N PHE A 8 -1.02 17.67 8.30
CA PHE A 8 -1.09 16.21 8.45
C PHE A 8 -1.14 15.48 7.11
N THR A 9 -2.08 15.88 6.23
CA THR A 9 -2.29 15.22 4.94
C THR A 9 -1.14 15.46 3.98
N ILE A 10 -0.58 16.68 3.99
CA ILE A 10 0.62 17.04 3.24
C ILE A 10 1.76 16.05 3.52
N LEU A 11 1.99 15.71 4.79
CA LEU A 11 3.08 14.83 5.19
C LEU A 11 2.87 13.37 4.78
N CYS A 12 1.63 12.88 4.71
CA CYS A 12 1.32 11.53 4.20
C CYS A 12 1.71 11.36 2.71
N MET A 13 1.68 12.45 1.92
CA MET A 13 1.99 12.45 0.49
C MET A 13 3.39 12.93 0.14
N SER A 14 4.13 13.48 1.10
CA SER A 14 5.32 14.28 0.81
C SER A 14 6.50 13.93 1.72
N LEU A 15 6.41 12.87 2.52
CA LEU A 15 7.49 12.47 3.42
C LEU A 15 7.64 10.96 3.65
N VAL A 16 8.78 10.42 3.20
CA VAL A 16 9.18 9.02 3.40
C VAL A 16 9.57 8.71 4.86
N LEU A 17 10.12 9.67 5.64
CA LEU A 17 10.52 9.40 7.03
C LEU A 17 9.37 9.21 8.04
N CYS A 18 8.12 9.48 7.68
CA CYS A 18 6.95 9.05 8.48
C CYS A 18 6.99 7.53 8.77
N LEU A 19 7.69 6.74 7.96
CA LEU A 19 7.64 5.27 7.97
C LEU A 19 8.48 4.60 9.07
N VAL A 20 9.43 5.30 9.70
CA VAL A 20 10.53 4.67 10.45
C VAL A 20 10.33 4.68 11.98
N SER A 21 9.32 5.40 12.49
CA SER A 21 8.97 5.42 13.93
C SER A 21 8.57 4.04 14.48
N ILE A 22 8.22 3.09 13.60
CA ILE A 22 7.83 1.72 13.96
C ILE A 22 9.01 0.90 14.47
N ASN A 23 10.22 1.07 13.92
CA ASN A 23 11.38 0.26 14.32
C ASN A 23 11.91 0.61 15.71
N TYR A 24 11.70 1.85 16.18
CA TYR A 24 12.00 2.23 17.56
C TYR A 24 11.05 1.50 18.53
N ASN A 25 9.75 1.46 18.24
CA ASN A 25 8.75 0.87 19.13
C ASN A 25 8.92 -0.65 19.30
N PHE A 26 9.32 -1.37 18.24
CA PHE A 26 9.63 -2.80 18.37
C PHE A 26 10.99 -3.07 19.04
N GLN A 27 12.04 -2.29 18.79
CA GLN A 27 13.32 -2.53 19.47
C GLN A 27 13.28 -2.19 20.97
N VAL A 28 12.55 -1.14 21.38
CA VAL A 28 12.48 -0.78 22.81
C VAL A 28 11.47 -1.66 23.57
N ALA A 29 10.37 -2.11 22.95
CA ALA A 29 9.45 -3.08 23.58
C ALA A 29 10.06 -4.48 23.76
N TYR A 30 11.04 -4.85 22.92
CA TYR A 30 11.71 -6.16 22.95
C TYR A 30 13.16 -6.11 23.44
N ALA A 31 13.59 -5.07 24.18
CA ALA A 31 14.94 -4.99 24.73
C ALA A 31 15.28 -6.08 25.78
N ASN A 32 14.40 -7.06 26.01
CA ASN A 32 14.74 -8.29 26.71
C ASN A 32 13.82 -9.48 26.36
N PRO A 33 14.11 -10.32 25.35
CA PRO A 33 13.53 -11.64 25.27
C PRO A 33 14.52 -12.63 25.89
N ALA A 34 14.14 -13.21 27.02
CA ALA A 34 14.61 -14.56 27.32
C ALA A 34 14.39 -15.44 26.06
N PRO A 35 15.31 -16.35 25.71
CA PRO A 35 15.21 -17.11 24.46
C PRO A 35 14.03 -18.08 24.55
N ILE A 36 12.85 -17.61 24.13
CA ILE A 36 11.75 -18.49 23.75
C ILE A 36 12.24 -19.16 22.47
N LYS A 37 12.37 -20.48 22.48
CA LYS A 37 12.49 -21.27 21.24
C LYS A 37 11.19 -21.09 20.45
N GLN A 38 11.07 -20.00 19.70
CA GLN A 38 10.04 -19.85 18.70
C GLN A 38 10.31 -20.94 17.65
N GLN A 39 9.40 -21.91 17.53
CA GLN A 39 9.32 -22.67 16.29
C GLN A 39 9.21 -21.63 15.17
N GLN A 40 10.10 -21.68 14.19
CA GLN A 40 9.98 -20.78 13.04
C GLN A 40 8.57 -20.95 12.47
N PRO A 41 7.79 -19.86 12.34
CA PRO A 41 6.47 -19.97 11.74
C PRO A 41 6.61 -20.59 10.36
N GLU A 42 5.76 -21.57 10.06
CA GLU A 42 5.73 -22.22 8.74
C GLU A 42 5.62 -21.15 7.66
N GLN A 43 6.44 -21.25 6.61
CA GLN A 43 6.52 -20.28 5.53
C GLN A 43 5.98 -20.88 4.23
N PRO A 44 5.35 -20.09 3.35
CA PRO A 44 5.00 -20.56 2.02
C PRO A 44 6.28 -20.88 1.23
N SER A 45 6.17 -21.73 0.21
CA SER A 45 7.26 -21.90 -0.74
C SER A 45 7.65 -20.54 -1.36
N ILE A 46 8.94 -20.34 -1.69
CA ILE A 46 9.45 -19.07 -2.24
C ILE A 46 8.62 -18.59 -3.44
N TRP A 47 8.21 -19.52 -4.32
CA TRP A 47 7.43 -19.21 -5.51
C TRP A 47 6.02 -18.68 -5.20
N ALA A 48 5.47 -18.97 -4.02
CA ALA A 48 4.13 -18.57 -3.58
C ALA A 48 4.14 -17.41 -2.58
N LEU A 49 5.32 -16.99 -2.09
CA LEU A 49 5.44 -16.00 -1.03
C LEU A 49 4.74 -14.68 -1.39
N GLU A 50 4.99 -14.15 -2.59
CA GLU A 50 4.33 -12.94 -3.07
C GLU A 50 2.81 -13.15 -3.22
N ASP A 51 2.39 -14.32 -3.71
CA ASP A 51 0.97 -14.62 -3.88
C ASP A 51 0.21 -14.57 -2.54
N VAL A 52 0.81 -15.16 -1.49
CA VAL A 52 0.26 -15.19 -0.13
C VAL A 52 0.21 -13.78 0.46
N GLN A 53 1.30 -13.01 0.33
CA GLN A 53 1.38 -11.65 0.86
C GLN A 53 0.34 -10.73 0.21
N MET A 54 0.26 -10.74 -1.13
CA MET A 54 -0.69 -9.88 -1.85
C MET A 54 -2.14 -10.25 -1.56
N LEU A 55 -2.46 -11.54 -1.39
CA LEU A 55 -3.81 -11.94 -1.02
C LEU A 55 -4.22 -11.54 0.39
N SER A 56 -3.24 -11.45 1.31
CA SER A 56 -3.46 -10.83 2.62
C SER A 56 -3.77 -9.34 2.47
N ILE A 57 -3.04 -8.63 1.61
CA ILE A 57 -3.28 -7.21 1.33
C ILE A 57 -4.64 -7.00 0.69
N TYR A 58 -5.06 -7.86 -0.24
CA TYR A 58 -6.36 -7.76 -0.91
C TYR A 58 -7.54 -8.09 0.00
N ASP A 59 -7.30 -8.64 1.19
CA ASP A 59 -8.33 -9.12 2.12
C ASP A 59 -9.26 -10.17 1.46
N ILE A 60 -8.67 -11.09 0.69
CA ILE A 60 -9.40 -12.19 0.03
C ILE A 60 -9.30 -13.49 0.83
N ILE A 61 -8.24 -13.65 1.62
CA ILE A 61 -7.94 -14.87 2.38
C ILE A 61 -8.15 -14.60 3.86
N ASP A 62 -8.97 -15.43 4.50
CA ASP A 62 -9.21 -15.38 5.94
C ASP A 62 -7.93 -15.69 6.73
N ILE A 63 -7.73 -14.99 7.84
CA ILE A 63 -6.51 -15.12 8.65
C ILE A 63 -6.27 -16.56 9.16
N SER A 64 -7.34 -17.32 9.38
CA SER A 64 -7.27 -18.73 9.81
C SER A 64 -6.70 -19.67 8.74
N MET A 65 -6.64 -19.23 7.49
CA MET A 65 -6.09 -20.01 6.38
C MET A 65 -4.58 -19.86 6.21
N PHE A 66 -3.91 -18.94 6.92
CA PHE A 66 -2.45 -18.81 6.90
C PHE A 66 -1.77 -19.93 7.71
N GLY A 67 -0.70 -20.48 7.16
CA GLY A 67 -0.02 -21.67 7.67
C GLY A 67 -0.43 -22.95 6.95
N GLN A 68 0.29 -24.05 7.20
CA GLN A 68 0.08 -25.35 6.55
C GLN A 68 0.03 -25.22 5.02
N TYR A 69 0.90 -24.39 4.42
CA TYR A 69 0.77 -23.94 3.03
C TYR A 69 0.81 -25.08 2.00
N GLN A 70 1.51 -26.18 2.31
CA GLN A 70 1.62 -27.35 1.44
C GLN A 70 0.55 -28.42 1.72
N SER A 71 -0.35 -28.18 2.68
CA SER A 71 -1.51 -29.05 2.93
C SER A 71 -2.54 -28.96 1.79
N ASN A 72 -3.29 -30.05 1.62
CA ASN A 72 -4.36 -30.11 0.64
C ASN A 72 -5.55 -29.25 1.06
N VAL A 73 -6.14 -28.56 0.10
CA VAL A 73 -7.33 -27.71 0.27
C VAL A 73 -8.59 -28.57 0.32
N THR A 74 -9.54 -28.15 1.14
CA THR A 74 -10.90 -28.72 1.21
C THR A 74 -11.91 -27.89 0.43
N TYR A 75 -13.08 -28.47 0.11
CA TYR A 75 -14.17 -27.69 -0.52
C TYR A 75 -14.60 -26.50 0.33
N ARG A 76 -14.54 -26.64 1.66
CA ARG A 76 -14.80 -25.56 2.63
C ARG A 76 -13.91 -24.36 2.37
N GLU A 77 -12.61 -24.57 2.37
CA GLU A 77 -11.61 -23.54 2.11
C GLU A 77 -11.76 -22.94 0.70
N LEU A 78 -11.98 -23.79 -0.32
CA LEU A 78 -12.16 -23.33 -1.70
C LEU A 78 -13.38 -22.40 -1.85
N TYR A 79 -14.53 -22.77 -1.29
CA TYR A 79 -15.73 -21.95 -1.42
C TYR A 79 -15.65 -20.67 -0.59
N THR A 80 -15.02 -20.68 0.59
CA THR A 80 -14.75 -19.47 1.36
C THR A 80 -13.95 -18.47 0.52
N VAL A 81 -12.85 -18.91 -0.08
CA VAL A 81 -12.01 -18.08 -0.96
C VAL A 81 -12.78 -17.62 -2.20
N GLY A 82 -13.58 -18.50 -2.81
CA GLY A 82 -14.39 -18.16 -3.98
C GLY A 82 -15.45 -17.09 -3.69
N VAL A 83 -16.08 -17.12 -2.51
CA VAL A 83 -17.02 -16.08 -2.09
C VAL A 83 -16.30 -14.77 -1.85
N LYS A 84 -15.23 -14.77 -1.05
CA LYS A 84 -14.45 -13.55 -0.76
C LYS A 84 -13.88 -12.91 -2.04
N LEU A 85 -13.42 -13.73 -2.99
CA LEU A 85 -13.01 -13.24 -4.30
C LEU A 85 -14.16 -12.55 -5.06
N TYR A 86 -15.37 -13.13 -5.06
CA TYR A 86 -16.54 -12.50 -5.69
C TYR A 86 -16.85 -11.15 -5.02
N GLU A 87 -16.96 -11.13 -3.69
CA GLU A 87 -17.27 -9.92 -2.92
C GLU A 87 -16.22 -8.83 -3.18
N LYS A 88 -14.94 -9.19 -3.23
CA LYS A 88 -13.87 -8.23 -3.52
C LYS A 88 -13.92 -7.72 -4.96
N LEU A 89 -14.31 -8.55 -5.93
CA LEU A 89 -14.44 -8.15 -7.33
C LEU A 89 -15.68 -7.27 -7.58
N THR A 90 -16.78 -7.47 -6.87
CA THR A 90 -18.04 -6.75 -7.16
C THR A 90 -18.37 -5.65 -6.15
N GLY A 91 -17.80 -5.70 -4.95
CA GLY A 91 -18.22 -4.91 -3.79
C GLY A 91 -19.56 -5.35 -3.19
N GLU A 92 -20.19 -6.41 -3.72
CA GLU A 92 -21.47 -6.92 -3.22
C GLU A 92 -21.23 -7.96 -2.13
N THR A 93 -21.90 -7.79 -0.97
CA THR A 93 -21.93 -8.84 0.05
C THR A 93 -22.87 -9.98 -0.37
N VAL A 94 -22.40 -11.21 -0.24
CA VAL A 94 -23.15 -12.39 -0.66
C VAL A 94 -24.08 -12.89 0.45
N SER A 95 -23.72 -12.62 1.71
CA SER A 95 -24.42 -12.97 2.95
C SER A 95 -24.48 -11.76 3.89
N ASP A 96 -25.57 -11.64 4.64
CA ASP A 96 -25.73 -10.63 5.72
C ASP A 96 -25.02 -11.06 7.02
N GLU A 97 -24.61 -12.33 7.11
CA GLU A 97 -23.82 -12.90 8.21
C GLU A 97 -22.37 -13.09 7.75
N ASP A 98 -21.41 -12.83 8.66
CA ASP A 98 -19.98 -13.07 8.41
C ASP A 98 -19.73 -14.52 8.01
N ILE A 99 -19.24 -14.71 6.78
CA ILE A 99 -18.95 -16.04 6.24
C ILE A 99 -17.67 -16.55 6.90
N THR A 100 -17.84 -17.26 8.01
CA THR A 100 -16.78 -18.07 8.60
C THR A 100 -16.77 -19.46 7.98
N ILE A 101 -15.63 -20.13 8.09
CA ILE A 101 -15.38 -21.47 7.55
C ILE A 101 -16.45 -22.49 7.98
N ASP A 102 -17.16 -22.30 9.10
CA ASP A 102 -18.03 -23.30 9.73
C ASP A 102 -19.56 -23.12 9.56
N ASP A 103 -20.01 -22.21 8.69
CA ASP A 103 -21.40 -21.73 8.76
C ASP A 103 -22.35 -22.24 7.65
N ILE A 104 -23.63 -22.40 8.00
CA ILE A 104 -24.78 -22.43 7.09
C ILE A 104 -24.74 -21.23 6.11
N ALA A 105 -24.21 -20.09 6.55
CA ALA A 105 -23.99 -18.92 5.70
C ALA A 105 -23.10 -19.25 4.48
N LEU A 106 -21.99 -20.00 4.66
CA LEU A 106 -21.14 -20.46 3.56
C LEU A 106 -21.91 -21.39 2.61
N GLN A 107 -22.77 -22.27 3.14
CA GLN A 107 -23.59 -23.16 2.30
C GLN A 107 -24.56 -22.38 1.42
N LYS A 108 -25.24 -21.37 1.97
CA LYS A 108 -26.14 -20.49 1.22
C LYS A 108 -25.38 -19.67 0.16
N ALA A 109 -24.23 -19.10 0.53
CA ALA A 109 -23.39 -18.32 -0.37
C ALA A 109 -22.88 -19.17 -1.54
N ALA A 110 -22.38 -20.38 -1.25
CA ALA A 110 -21.91 -21.31 -2.27
C ALA A 110 -23.05 -21.79 -3.19
N TYR A 111 -24.25 -22.01 -2.65
CA TYR A 111 -25.42 -22.29 -3.49
C TYR A 111 -25.74 -21.11 -4.42
N LYS A 112 -25.79 -19.88 -3.89
CA LYS A 112 -26.07 -18.66 -4.64
C LYS A 112 -25.03 -18.39 -5.74
N LEU A 113 -23.74 -18.60 -5.47
CA LEU A 113 -22.67 -18.31 -6.43
C LEU A 113 -22.38 -19.46 -7.39
N PHE A 114 -22.35 -20.70 -6.89
CA PHE A 114 -21.81 -21.85 -7.62
C PHE A 114 -22.87 -22.87 -8.03
N ASN A 115 -24.11 -22.69 -7.58
CA ASN A 115 -25.23 -23.63 -7.72
C ASN A 115 -24.89 -25.03 -7.17
N VAL A 116 -24.26 -25.06 -6.00
CA VAL A 116 -23.84 -26.29 -5.32
C VAL A 116 -24.61 -26.42 -4.02
N PHE A 117 -25.28 -27.57 -3.82
CA PHE A 117 -25.82 -27.96 -2.53
C PHE A 117 -24.71 -28.64 -1.73
N LEU A 118 -24.33 -28.02 -0.62
CA LEU A 118 -23.28 -28.52 0.26
C LEU A 118 -23.93 -29.31 1.41
N LEU A 119 -23.59 -30.59 1.52
CA LEU A 119 -23.84 -31.40 2.71
C LEU A 119 -22.52 -31.43 3.52
N ASP A 120 -22.59 -31.39 4.85
CA ASP A 120 -21.40 -31.24 5.72
C ASP A 120 -20.31 -32.29 5.46
N ASP A 121 -20.70 -33.54 5.13
CA ASP A 121 -19.74 -34.61 4.83
C ASP A 121 -18.89 -34.34 3.57
N ASN A 122 -19.39 -33.54 2.63
CA ASN A 122 -18.67 -33.19 1.39
C ASN A 122 -17.72 -31.99 1.56
N MET A 123 -17.88 -31.20 2.64
CA MET A 123 -17.12 -29.95 2.83
C MET A 123 -15.65 -30.18 3.15
N ASN A 124 -15.34 -31.28 3.82
CA ASN A 124 -13.98 -31.63 4.22
C ASN A 124 -13.26 -32.51 3.18
N VAL A 125 -13.91 -32.77 2.04
CA VAL A 125 -13.30 -33.52 0.94
C VAL A 125 -12.22 -32.65 0.28
N VAL A 126 -11.08 -33.26 0.03
CA VAL A 126 -9.94 -32.63 -0.64
C VAL A 126 -10.30 -32.29 -2.09
N VAL A 127 -9.96 -31.08 -2.52
CA VAL A 127 -10.22 -30.60 -3.88
C VAL A 127 -9.05 -30.85 -4.81
N THR A 128 -9.38 -31.06 -6.08
CA THR A 128 -8.42 -31.14 -7.17
C THR A 128 -8.12 -29.75 -7.74
N ARG A 129 -7.08 -29.64 -8.57
CA ARG A 129 -6.81 -28.42 -9.35
C ARG A 129 -7.96 -28.08 -10.29
N LYS A 130 -8.66 -29.09 -10.84
CA LYS A 130 -9.85 -28.91 -11.68
C LYS A 130 -10.98 -28.20 -10.92
N ASP A 131 -11.20 -28.59 -9.67
CA ASP A 131 -12.25 -27.97 -8.83
C ASP A 131 -11.97 -26.49 -8.59
N VAL A 132 -10.71 -26.16 -8.27
CA VAL A 132 -10.28 -24.76 -8.10
C VAL A 132 -10.49 -23.95 -9.37
N VAL A 133 -10.06 -24.46 -10.51
CA VAL A 133 -10.24 -23.81 -11.83
C VAL A 133 -11.72 -23.56 -12.13
N ASN A 134 -12.58 -24.54 -11.85
CA ASN A 134 -14.02 -24.42 -12.07
C ASN A 134 -14.66 -23.34 -11.19
N VAL A 135 -14.25 -23.24 -9.92
CA VAL A 135 -14.74 -22.21 -9.01
C VAL A 135 -14.27 -20.83 -9.46
N LEU A 136 -12.98 -20.65 -9.73
CA LEU A 136 -12.43 -19.35 -10.18
C LEU A 136 -13.08 -18.88 -11.48
N TYR A 137 -13.26 -19.77 -12.46
CA TYR A 137 -13.97 -19.45 -13.70
C TYR A 137 -15.41 -18.98 -13.44
N LYS A 138 -16.16 -19.68 -12.56
CA LYS A 138 -17.52 -19.28 -12.20
C LYS A 138 -17.55 -17.91 -11.51
N VAL A 139 -16.62 -17.65 -10.59
CA VAL A 139 -16.51 -16.36 -9.90
C VAL A 139 -16.27 -15.25 -10.93
N ILE A 140 -15.23 -15.36 -11.75
CA ILE A 140 -14.90 -14.36 -12.77
C ILE A 140 -16.10 -14.15 -13.71
N LYS A 141 -16.70 -15.23 -14.21
CA LYS A 141 -17.85 -15.16 -15.11
C LYS A 141 -19.04 -14.43 -14.52
N LYS A 142 -19.27 -14.59 -13.22
CA LYS A 142 -20.38 -13.95 -12.52
C LYS A 142 -20.08 -12.49 -12.15
N ALA A 143 -18.86 -12.21 -11.72
CA ALA A 143 -18.42 -10.85 -11.37
C ALA A 143 -18.23 -9.95 -12.60
N GLU A 144 -17.73 -10.52 -13.70
CA GLU A 144 -17.36 -9.81 -14.94
C GLU A 144 -18.14 -10.35 -16.14
N PRO A 145 -19.47 -10.21 -16.20
CA PRO A 145 -20.29 -10.82 -17.24
C PRO A 145 -20.04 -10.27 -18.65
N THR A 146 -19.37 -9.12 -18.77
CA THR A 146 -19.05 -8.44 -20.02
C THR A 146 -17.75 -8.91 -20.66
N PHE A 147 -16.93 -9.69 -19.97
CA PHE A 147 -15.72 -10.28 -20.57
C PHE A 147 -16.09 -11.27 -21.69
N ASP A 148 -15.17 -11.41 -22.65
CA ASP A 148 -15.30 -12.43 -23.67
C ASP A 148 -14.96 -13.81 -23.11
N TYR A 149 -15.97 -14.69 -23.07
CA TYR A 149 -15.87 -16.08 -22.61
C TYR A 149 -15.95 -17.09 -23.77
N GLU A 150 -16.11 -16.60 -25.00
CA GLU A 150 -16.09 -17.47 -26.17
C GLU A 150 -14.64 -17.90 -26.44
N LEU A 151 -14.42 -19.20 -26.56
CA LEU A 151 -13.08 -19.77 -26.68
C LEU A 151 -12.88 -20.37 -28.06
N ASP A 152 -11.96 -19.78 -28.82
CA ASP A 152 -11.28 -20.45 -29.94
C ASP A 152 -9.87 -20.86 -29.49
N TYR A 153 -9.79 -21.68 -28.44
CA TYR A 153 -8.53 -22.13 -27.87
C TYR A 153 -8.47 -23.65 -27.76
N SER A 154 -7.42 -24.25 -28.35
CA SER A 154 -7.16 -25.68 -28.28
C SER A 154 -6.17 -25.99 -27.18
N LEU A 155 -6.58 -26.80 -26.20
CA LEU A 155 -5.70 -27.31 -25.14
C LEU A 155 -4.79 -28.40 -25.71
N SER A 156 -3.46 -28.22 -25.60
CA SER A 156 -2.44 -29.09 -26.18
C SER A 156 -1.61 -29.87 -25.15
N PHE A 157 -2.18 -30.13 -23.97
CA PHE A 157 -1.52 -30.82 -22.87
C PHE A 157 -1.73 -32.34 -22.94
N ASP A 158 -0.70 -33.11 -22.58
CA ASP A 158 -0.65 -34.58 -22.71
C ASP A 158 -1.66 -35.30 -21.81
N ASP A 159 -2.07 -34.66 -20.71
CA ASP A 159 -3.03 -35.18 -19.74
C ASP A 159 -4.44 -34.62 -19.92
N ILE A 160 -4.72 -33.98 -21.06
CA ILE A 160 -6.05 -33.51 -21.45
C ILE A 160 -6.54 -34.31 -22.63
N SER A 161 -7.75 -34.84 -22.53
CA SER A 161 -8.42 -35.64 -23.54
C SER A 161 -9.80 -35.09 -23.89
N SER A 162 -10.29 -35.42 -25.08
CA SER A 162 -11.66 -35.08 -25.50
C SER A 162 -12.75 -35.74 -24.65
N ALA A 163 -12.39 -36.69 -23.77
CA ALA A 163 -13.32 -37.36 -22.87
C ALA A 163 -13.53 -36.60 -21.55
N ASP A 164 -12.76 -35.55 -21.27
CA ASP A 164 -12.75 -34.86 -19.96
C ASP A 164 -13.93 -33.90 -19.72
N GLY A 165 -14.89 -33.88 -20.65
CA GLY A 165 -16.15 -33.14 -20.55
C GLY A 165 -16.04 -31.67 -20.94
N ASN A 166 -16.83 -30.81 -20.28
CA ASN A 166 -16.79 -29.36 -20.52
C ASN A 166 -15.53 -28.76 -19.88
N LEU A 167 -14.58 -28.35 -20.73
CA LEU A 167 -13.31 -27.75 -20.34
C LEU A 167 -13.28 -26.23 -20.58
N ASN A 168 -14.42 -25.56 -20.77
CA ASN A 168 -14.46 -24.13 -21.07
C ASN A 168 -13.76 -23.31 -19.98
N GLY A 169 -13.95 -23.65 -18.70
CA GLY A 169 -13.25 -22.97 -17.60
C GLY A 169 -11.74 -23.17 -17.66
N VAL A 170 -11.27 -24.38 -17.98
CA VAL A 170 -9.85 -24.69 -18.14
C VAL A 170 -9.27 -23.92 -19.33
N GLY A 171 -9.94 -23.98 -20.49
CA GLY A 171 -9.54 -23.24 -21.68
C GLY A 171 -9.46 -21.73 -21.44
N TYR A 172 -10.44 -21.17 -20.72
CA TYR A 172 -10.45 -19.75 -20.34
C TYR A 172 -9.26 -19.39 -19.47
N LEU A 173 -9.01 -20.14 -18.39
CA LEU A 173 -7.91 -19.84 -17.48
C LEU A 173 -6.55 -20.05 -18.14
N VAL A 174 -6.39 -21.04 -19.03
CA VAL A 174 -5.13 -21.24 -19.77
C VAL A 174 -4.90 -20.14 -20.79
N SER A 175 -5.89 -19.81 -21.63
CA SER A 175 -5.76 -18.78 -22.67
C SER A 175 -5.47 -17.38 -22.12
N ASN A 176 -5.89 -17.11 -20.88
CA ASN A 176 -5.63 -15.85 -20.18
C ASN A 176 -4.46 -15.94 -19.18
N ASN A 177 -3.59 -16.96 -19.27
CA ASN A 177 -2.41 -17.16 -18.41
C ASN A 177 -2.68 -17.26 -16.90
N LEU A 178 -3.90 -17.62 -16.50
CA LEU A 178 -4.29 -17.80 -15.10
C LEU A 178 -3.90 -19.19 -14.58
N LEU A 179 -3.96 -20.20 -15.45
CA LEU A 179 -3.58 -21.58 -15.16
C LEU A 179 -2.35 -21.99 -15.98
N ASN A 180 -1.26 -22.31 -15.29
CA ASN A 180 -0.04 -22.84 -15.89
C ASN A 180 0.08 -24.35 -15.67
N GLY A 181 0.80 -25.00 -16.59
CA GLY A 181 1.17 -26.41 -16.48
C GLY A 181 2.11 -26.70 -15.31
N ILE A 182 2.15 -27.96 -14.89
CA ILE A 182 3.01 -28.47 -13.81
C ILE A 182 4.32 -29.08 -14.33
N GLY A 183 4.66 -28.83 -15.59
CA GLY A 183 5.81 -29.41 -16.29
C GLY A 183 5.46 -30.66 -17.10
N ASN A 184 6.41 -31.14 -17.92
CA ASN A 184 6.27 -32.31 -18.80
C ASN A 184 5.01 -32.26 -19.70
N ASN A 185 4.65 -31.07 -20.18
CA ASN A 185 3.44 -30.82 -20.98
C ASN A 185 2.12 -31.26 -20.30
N LYS A 186 2.00 -31.13 -18.98
CA LYS A 186 0.80 -31.51 -18.20
C LYS A 186 0.18 -30.36 -17.43
N LEU A 187 -1.14 -30.34 -17.29
CA LEU A 187 -1.86 -29.41 -16.41
C LEU A 187 -2.05 -29.94 -14.98
N GLY A 188 -2.09 -31.27 -14.83
CA GLY A 188 -2.30 -31.97 -13.57
C GLY A 188 -3.66 -31.68 -12.95
N LEU A 189 -4.73 -31.60 -13.74
CA LEU A 189 -6.05 -31.18 -13.26
C LEU A 189 -6.60 -32.07 -12.13
N GLU A 190 -6.31 -33.37 -12.17
CA GLU A 190 -6.78 -34.35 -11.18
C GLU A 190 -5.88 -34.43 -9.93
N ASN A 191 -4.79 -33.67 -9.88
CA ASN A 191 -3.95 -33.62 -8.68
C ASN A 191 -4.65 -32.81 -7.59
N ASN A 192 -4.48 -33.23 -6.32
CA ASN A 192 -4.90 -32.43 -5.17
C ASN A 192 -4.26 -31.04 -5.23
N CYS A 193 -5.05 -30.01 -4.90
CA CYS A 193 -4.56 -28.64 -4.83
C CYS A 193 -4.08 -28.33 -3.42
N THR A 194 -2.85 -27.82 -3.29
CA THR A 194 -2.33 -27.30 -2.00
C THR A 194 -2.81 -25.88 -1.72
N LYS A 195 -2.76 -25.41 -0.46
CA LYS A 195 -3.14 -24.02 -0.11
C LYS A 195 -2.34 -22.98 -0.89
N GLU A 196 -1.02 -23.14 -1.00
CA GLU A 196 -0.17 -22.21 -1.76
C GLU A 196 -0.54 -22.16 -3.27
N GLN A 197 -1.01 -23.27 -3.83
CA GLN A 197 -1.52 -23.30 -5.21
C GLN A 197 -2.89 -22.61 -5.34
N LEU A 198 -3.80 -22.80 -4.38
CA LEU A 198 -5.06 -22.07 -4.33
C LEU A 198 -4.81 -20.57 -4.27
N PHE A 199 -3.89 -20.12 -3.41
CA PHE A 199 -3.55 -18.71 -3.26
C PHE A 199 -2.97 -18.15 -4.55
N ALA A 200 -1.99 -18.82 -5.16
CA ALA A 200 -1.42 -18.37 -6.43
C ALA A 200 -2.47 -18.24 -7.55
N LEU A 201 -3.36 -19.23 -7.70
CA LEU A 201 -4.42 -19.19 -8.71
C LEU A 201 -5.46 -18.11 -8.41
N THR A 202 -5.83 -17.92 -7.15
CA THR A 202 -6.77 -16.89 -6.70
C THR A 202 -6.23 -15.49 -6.94
N ARG A 203 -4.95 -15.25 -6.60
CA ARG A 203 -4.32 -13.95 -6.85
C ARG A 203 -4.32 -13.64 -8.35
N ARG A 204 -3.93 -14.60 -9.20
CA ARG A 204 -3.95 -14.41 -10.66
C ARG A 204 -5.33 -14.08 -11.18
N ALA A 205 -6.37 -14.79 -10.70
CA ALA A 205 -7.75 -14.53 -11.06
C ALA A 205 -8.20 -13.11 -10.69
N TYR A 206 -7.92 -12.68 -9.45
CA TYR A 206 -8.22 -11.32 -8.99
C TYR A 206 -7.47 -10.27 -9.81
N TYR A 207 -6.15 -10.42 -9.91
CA TYR A 207 -5.27 -9.51 -10.64
C TYR A 207 -5.74 -9.31 -12.08
N TYR A 208 -5.95 -10.40 -12.81
CA TYR A 208 -6.43 -10.37 -14.19
C TYR A 208 -7.78 -9.66 -14.33
N ALA A 209 -8.74 -9.96 -13.44
CA ALA A 209 -10.04 -9.33 -13.51
C ALA A 209 -9.96 -7.83 -13.26
N ILE A 210 -9.16 -7.38 -12.28
CA ILE A 210 -8.95 -5.96 -11.99
C ILE A 210 -8.24 -5.23 -13.14
N GLN A 211 -7.17 -5.80 -13.72
CA GLN A 211 -6.48 -5.21 -14.88
C GLN A 211 -7.40 -5.12 -16.10
N LYS A 212 -8.05 -6.24 -16.48
CA LYS A 212 -8.88 -6.32 -17.69
C LYS A 212 -10.11 -5.41 -17.66
N SER A 213 -10.56 -5.05 -16.46
CA SER A 213 -11.70 -4.13 -16.27
C SER A 213 -11.28 -2.67 -16.01
N ASP A 214 -10.00 -2.33 -16.20
CA ASP A 214 -9.45 -0.98 -15.97
C ASP A 214 -9.73 -0.43 -14.56
N ARG A 215 -9.66 -1.30 -13.55
CA ARG A 215 -9.86 -0.93 -12.13
C ARG A 215 -8.57 -0.92 -11.32
N ALA A 216 -7.46 -1.35 -11.90
CA ALA A 216 -6.15 -1.32 -11.27
C ALA A 216 -5.73 0.14 -10.96
N ALA A 217 -4.89 0.30 -9.94
CA ALA A 217 -4.48 1.63 -9.51
C ALA A 217 -3.54 2.29 -10.54
N LYS A 218 -3.98 3.42 -11.10
CA LYS A 218 -3.28 4.16 -12.17
C LYS A 218 -2.16 5.05 -11.65
N GLY A 219 -2.27 5.47 -10.39
CA GLY A 219 -1.26 6.27 -9.71
C GLY A 219 -1.12 7.69 -10.28
N ALA A 220 -0.35 8.50 -9.56
CA ALA A 220 0.19 9.75 -10.09
C ALA A 220 1.44 9.41 -10.91
N PHE A 221 1.27 9.06 -12.19
CA PHE A 221 2.32 8.43 -12.99
C PHE A 221 2.57 9.15 -14.32
N TRP A 222 3.84 9.45 -14.61
CA TRP A 222 4.25 10.16 -15.82
C TRP A 222 5.47 9.53 -16.49
N LYS A 223 5.56 9.74 -17.80
CA LYS A 223 6.79 9.54 -18.57
C LYS A 223 7.33 10.89 -19.01
N VAL A 224 8.61 11.10 -18.74
CA VAL A 224 9.36 12.28 -19.14
C VAL A 224 10.34 11.93 -20.26
N SER A 225 10.32 12.72 -21.33
CA SER A 225 11.21 12.58 -22.47
C SER A 225 11.67 13.95 -23.01
N GLY A 226 12.66 13.95 -23.90
CA GLY A 226 13.29 15.16 -24.44
C GLY A 226 14.75 15.37 -23.98
N GLY A 227 15.21 14.59 -23.00
CA GLY A 227 16.62 14.47 -22.62
C GLY A 227 17.36 13.37 -23.38
N LYS A 228 18.51 12.94 -22.85
CA LYS A 228 19.27 11.79 -23.37
C LYS A 228 18.73 10.44 -22.88
N ASN A 229 18.07 10.47 -21.73
CA ASN A 229 17.52 9.32 -21.03
C ASN A 229 15.98 9.38 -20.99
N THR A 230 15.35 8.26 -20.62
CA THR A 230 13.93 8.23 -20.27
C THR A 230 13.79 8.24 -18.76
N VAL A 231 12.89 9.06 -18.22
CA VAL A 231 12.57 9.05 -16.80
C VAL A 231 11.08 8.79 -16.63
N TYR A 232 10.74 7.79 -15.82
CA TYR A 232 9.40 7.58 -15.32
C TYR A 232 9.29 8.22 -13.93
N LEU A 233 8.25 9.03 -13.72
CA LEU A 233 7.97 9.68 -12.44
C LEU A 233 6.72 9.05 -11.84
N LEU A 234 6.82 8.50 -10.64
CA LEU A 234 5.69 8.01 -9.87
C LEU A 234 5.58 8.81 -8.56
N GLY A 235 4.53 9.62 -8.46
CA GLY A 235 4.15 10.31 -7.23
C GLY A 235 3.72 9.30 -6.18
N SER A 236 4.41 9.27 -5.05
CA SER A 236 4.19 8.31 -3.97
C SER A 236 3.12 8.75 -2.97
N ILE A 237 2.47 7.75 -2.38
CA ILE A 237 1.82 7.89 -1.08
C ILE A 237 2.52 6.92 -0.12
N HIS A 238 2.97 7.45 1.01
CA HIS A 238 3.84 6.72 1.94
C HIS A 238 3.06 5.78 2.86
N ILE A 239 1.79 6.08 3.13
CA ILE A 239 0.87 5.22 3.88
C ILE A 239 -0.25 4.75 2.98
N ALA A 240 -0.56 3.46 2.99
CA ALA A 240 -1.62 2.94 2.14
C ALA A 240 -2.32 1.73 2.75
N ASP A 241 -3.36 1.29 2.06
CA ASP A 241 -4.09 0.06 2.33
C ASP A 241 -4.33 -0.70 1.01
N SER A 242 -5.23 -1.69 1.04
CA SER A 242 -5.54 -2.52 -0.11
C SER A 242 -6.00 -1.76 -1.36
N ARG A 243 -6.49 -0.51 -1.23
CA ARG A 243 -7.10 0.25 -2.33
C ARG A 243 -6.14 0.58 -3.46
N ILE A 244 -4.86 0.77 -3.16
CA ILE A 244 -3.86 1.10 -4.19
C ILE A 244 -3.32 -0.14 -4.93
N TYR A 245 -3.84 -1.33 -4.60
CA TYR A 245 -3.41 -2.57 -5.21
C TYR A 245 -4.58 -3.37 -5.84
N PRO A 246 -4.32 -4.13 -6.93
CA PRO A 246 -3.10 -4.13 -7.72
C PRO A 246 -2.88 -2.81 -8.44
N MET A 247 -1.60 -2.43 -8.61
CA MET A 247 -1.19 -1.31 -9.47
C MET A 247 -1.37 -1.69 -10.94
N ASN A 248 -1.63 -0.71 -11.79
CA ASN A 248 -1.77 -0.88 -13.23
C ASN A 248 -0.48 -1.47 -13.84
N ASP A 249 -0.64 -2.35 -14.83
CA ASP A 249 0.48 -3.00 -15.53
C ASP A 249 1.47 -1.98 -16.13
N ASP A 250 1.01 -0.82 -16.60
CA ASP A 250 1.89 0.22 -17.17
C ASP A 250 2.94 0.73 -16.16
N ILE A 251 2.57 0.85 -14.88
CA ILE A 251 3.51 1.25 -13.82
C ILE A 251 4.54 0.14 -13.59
N LEU A 252 4.08 -1.11 -13.54
CA LEU A 252 4.92 -2.27 -13.25
C LEU A 252 5.88 -2.57 -14.41
N GLU A 253 5.42 -2.46 -15.65
CA GLU A 253 6.24 -2.62 -16.86
C GLU A 253 7.27 -1.50 -17.00
N ALA A 254 6.89 -0.26 -16.71
CA ALA A 254 7.84 0.85 -16.67
C ALA A 254 8.90 0.66 -15.58
N PHE A 255 8.50 0.19 -14.39
CA PHE A 255 9.45 -0.16 -13.35
C PHE A 255 10.37 -1.29 -13.81
N ASP A 256 9.85 -2.39 -14.34
CA ASP A 256 10.64 -3.55 -14.74
C ASP A 256 11.63 -3.21 -15.87
N SER A 257 11.23 -2.37 -16.82
CA SER A 257 12.08 -1.89 -17.92
C SER A 257 13.12 -0.82 -17.53
N SER A 258 13.05 -0.27 -16.32
CA SER A 258 14.01 0.73 -15.85
C SER A 258 15.35 0.13 -15.36
N ASP A 259 16.45 0.83 -15.55
CA ASP A 259 17.79 0.41 -15.15
C ASP A 259 18.10 0.68 -13.67
N ALA A 260 17.46 1.70 -13.09
CA ALA A 260 17.63 2.10 -11.70
C ALA A 260 16.32 2.62 -11.10
N LEU A 261 16.18 2.42 -9.78
CA LEU A 261 15.13 3.03 -8.98
C LEU A 261 15.75 4.21 -8.21
N ALA A 262 15.23 5.42 -8.39
CA ALA A 262 15.57 6.57 -7.56
C ALA A 262 14.42 6.85 -6.57
N VAL A 263 14.75 7.02 -5.30
CA VAL A 263 13.80 7.27 -4.20
C VAL A 263 14.28 8.43 -3.34
N GLU A 264 13.39 9.09 -2.61
CA GLU A 264 13.81 10.12 -1.64
C GLU A 264 14.81 9.56 -0.62
N VAL A 265 14.50 8.40 -0.04
CA VAL A 265 15.32 7.72 0.97
C VAL A 265 15.30 6.21 0.71
N ASN A 266 16.47 5.57 0.75
CA ASN A 266 16.57 4.12 0.67
C ASN A 266 16.40 3.51 2.06
N LEU A 267 15.19 3.08 2.39
CA LEU A 267 14.86 2.50 3.70
C LEU A 267 15.49 1.12 3.95
N LEU A 268 16.09 0.50 2.93
CA LEU A 268 16.65 -0.85 3.02
C LEU A 268 18.16 -0.86 3.33
N ASP A 269 18.85 0.28 3.20
CA ASP A 269 20.32 0.31 3.16
C ASP A 269 20.96 1.49 3.91
N SER A 270 20.57 1.73 5.17
CA SER A 270 21.31 2.68 6.01
C SER A 270 21.12 2.46 7.52
N GLN A 271 21.85 1.51 8.11
CA GLN A 271 21.87 1.36 9.57
C GLN A 271 22.37 2.63 10.26
N GLU A 272 23.33 3.34 9.64
CA GLU A 272 23.84 4.62 10.12
C GLU A 272 22.78 5.73 10.02
N GLY A 273 22.04 5.80 8.91
CA GLY A 273 20.94 6.75 8.73
C GLY A 273 19.81 6.55 9.73
N ILE A 274 19.43 5.29 9.98
CA ILE A 274 18.44 4.93 11.02
C ILE A 274 18.95 5.36 12.40
N ALA A 275 20.20 5.04 12.75
CA ALA A 275 20.77 5.43 14.03
C ALA A 275 20.84 6.95 14.21
N TYR A 276 21.18 7.68 13.13
CA TYR A 276 21.20 9.13 13.12
C TYR A 276 19.81 9.72 13.39
N MET A 277 18.81 9.23 12.67
CA MET A 277 17.41 9.64 12.85
C MET A 277 16.95 9.37 14.29
N GLN A 278 17.17 8.16 14.81
CA GLN A 278 16.81 7.78 16.18
C GLN A 278 17.47 8.70 17.22
N GLN A 279 18.75 9.05 17.03
CA GLN A 279 19.44 9.97 17.92
C GLN A 279 18.80 11.37 17.90
N LYS A 280 18.35 11.83 16.73
CA LYS A 280 17.77 13.17 16.56
C LYS A 280 16.33 13.29 17.04
N MET A 281 15.58 12.18 17.02
CA MET A 281 14.19 12.13 17.49
C MET A 281 14.00 12.42 18.98
N VAL A 282 15.05 12.22 19.80
CA VAL A 282 14.97 12.32 21.27
C VAL A 282 15.82 13.46 21.83
N TYR A 283 15.46 13.94 23.03
CA TYR A 283 16.31 14.78 23.86
C TYR A 283 17.44 13.95 24.47
N SER A 284 18.68 14.42 24.31
CA SER A 284 19.89 13.79 24.85
C SER A 284 20.53 14.56 26.01
N ASP A 285 19.98 15.73 26.36
CA ASP A 285 20.47 16.62 27.42
C ASP A 285 19.79 16.36 28.78
N GLY A 286 18.91 15.35 28.83
CA GLY A 286 18.14 14.98 30.02
C GLY A 286 16.87 15.80 30.24
N THR A 287 16.55 16.73 29.34
CA THR A 287 15.24 17.38 29.31
C THR A 287 14.18 16.46 28.71
N THR A 288 12.92 16.82 28.95
CA THR A 288 11.73 16.09 28.51
C THR A 288 10.79 17.05 27.79
N ILE A 289 9.91 16.52 26.95
CA ILE A 289 9.05 17.31 26.06
C ILE A 289 8.20 18.36 26.80
N ASP A 290 7.78 18.11 28.04
CA ASP A 290 7.05 19.06 28.90
C ASP A 290 7.82 20.35 29.21
N GLN A 291 9.14 20.36 29.00
CA GLN A 291 9.99 21.54 29.16
C GLN A 291 10.12 22.36 27.87
N HIS A 292 9.62 21.85 26.74
CA HIS A 292 9.81 22.43 25.40
C HIS A 292 8.50 22.77 24.69
N VAL A 293 7.36 22.39 25.26
CA VAL A 293 6.02 22.76 24.76
C VAL A 293 5.21 23.42 25.88
N SER A 294 4.13 24.11 25.51
CA SER A 294 3.17 24.61 26.49
C SER A 294 2.57 23.47 27.33
N LYS A 295 2.13 23.84 28.54
CA LYS A 295 1.50 22.90 29.46
C LYS A 295 0.28 22.23 28.82
N GLU A 296 -0.51 23.01 28.09
CA GLU A 296 -1.70 22.56 27.39
C GLU A 296 -1.37 21.53 26.30
N THR A 297 -0.33 21.77 25.49
CA THR A 297 0.14 20.80 24.49
C THR A 297 0.62 19.51 25.14
N TYR A 298 1.38 19.61 26.23
CA TYR A 298 1.89 18.42 26.91
C TYR A 298 0.78 17.58 27.54
N GLU A 299 -0.23 18.20 28.16
CA GLU A 299 -1.38 17.48 28.71
C GLU A 299 -2.15 16.72 27.61
N ALA A 300 -2.36 17.34 26.45
CA ALA A 300 -2.99 16.69 25.30
C ALA A 300 -2.12 15.56 24.72
N TYR A 301 -0.80 15.77 24.62
CA TYR A 301 0.17 14.78 24.18
C TYR A 301 0.18 13.55 25.08
N GLU A 302 0.27 13.77 26.40
CA GLU A 302 0.29 12.70 27.38
C GLU A 302 -0.99 11.88 27.35
N GLU A 303 -2.14 12.53 27.18
CA GLU A 303 -3.43 11.85 27.04
C GLU A 303 -3.49 10.97 25.78
N ALA A 304 -3.05 11.50 24.63
CA ALA A 304 -3.00 10.74 23.38
C ALA A 304 -2.05 9.53 23.47
N MET A 305 -0.85 9.70 24.05
CA MET A 305 0.09 8.58 24.19
C MET A 305 -0.44 7.51 25.15
N LYS A 306 -1.12 7.92 26.24
CA LYS A 306 -1.78 7.00 27.18
C LYS A 306 -2.92 6.22 26.52
N SER A 307 -3.70 6.84 25.63
CA SER A 307 -4.81 6.15 24.96
C SER A 307 -4.34 5.03 24.04
N PHE A 308 -3.19 5.19 23.36
CA PHE A 308 -2.60 4.12 22.57
C PHE A 308 -2.01 2.99 23.41
N GLY A 309 -1.42 3.30 24.58
CA GLY A 309 -0.90 2.29 25.50
C GLY A 309 0.30 1.49 25.00
N VAL A 310 0.94 1.91 23.90
CA VAL A 310 2.07 1.21 23.25
C VAL A 310 3.42 1.59 23.89
N LEU A 311 3.58 2.84 24.32
CA LEU A 311 4.83 3.36 24.89
C LEU A 311 4.68 3.72 26.38
N THR A 312 5.74 3.47 27.15
CA THR A 312 5.83 3.94 28.54
C THR A 312 6.06 5.44 28.59
N LYS A 313 5.78 6.04 29.75
CA LYS A 313 5.99 7.46 29.98
C LYS A 313 7.42 7.90 29.70
N GLU A 314 8.38 7.12 30.17
CA GLU A 314 9.81 7.40 29.96
C GLU A 314 10.21 7.35 28.48
N GLN A 315 9.53 6.53 27.67
CA GLN A 315 9.81 6.41 26.24
C GLN A 315 9.26 7.59 25.44
N TYR A 316 8.06 8.07 25.78
CA TYR A 316 7.43 9.16 25.04
C TYR A 316 7.81 10.55 25.54
N ASP A 317 8.21 10.71 26.81
CA ASP A 317 8.60 12.01 27.38
C ASP A 317 9.93 12.52 26.81
N ILE A 318 10.78 11.64 26.27
CA ILE A 318 12.07 12.02 25.69
C ILE A 318 11.97 12.42 24.22
N LEU A 319 10.81 12.27 23.57
CA LEU A 319 10.65 12.62 22.16
C LEU A 319 10.65 14.15 21.97
N LYS A 320 11.26 14.61 20.88
CA LYS A 320 11.10 16.01 20.43
C LYS A 320 9.71 16.22 19.82
N PRO A 321 9.16 17.46 19.80
CA PRO A 321 7.79 17.68 19.37
C PRO A 321 7.50 17.20 17.94
N TRP A 322 8.43 17.40 16.98
CA TRP A 322 8.28 16.89 15.62
C TRP A 322 8.21 15.36 15.57
N SER A 323 9.01 14.67 16.39
CA SER A 323 9.03 13.21 16.46
C SER A 323 7.82 12.65 17.19
N ALA A 324 7.35 13.33 18.22
CA ALA A 324 6.11 13.02 18.92
C ALA A 324 4.91 13.10 17.96
N ALA A 325 4.88 14.11 17.10
CA ALA A 325 3.84 14.29 16.11
C ALA A 325 3.76 13.09 15.13
N PHE A 326 4.89 12.69 14.55
CA PHE A 326 4.93 11.49 13.68
C PHE A 326 4.57 10.20 14.40
N THR A 327 4.94 10.09 15.68
CA THR A 327 4.60 8.90 16.48
C THR A 327 3.09 8.77 16.63
N ILE A 328 2.40 9.87 16.96
CA ILE A 328 0.95 9.90 17.07
C ILE A 328 0.29 9.64 15.71
N GLN A 329 0.74 10.30 14.64
CA GLN A 329 0.23 10.09 13.29
C GLN A 329 0.28 8.62 12.86
N ASN A 330 1.39 7.93 13.14
CA ASN A 330 1.53 6.52 12.82
C ASN A 330 0.62 5.62 13.65
N MET A 331 0.43 5.94 14.94
CA MET A 331 -0.49 5.18 15.78
C MET A 331 -1.94 5.37 15.31
N GLN A 332 -2.34 6.60 14.97
CA GLN A 332 -3.68 6.92 14.45
C GLN A 332 -3.99 6.18 13.13
N THR A 333 -3.04 6.16 12.19
CA THR A 333 -3.24 5.51 10.89
C THR A 333 -3.22 3.98 11.00
N ALA A 334 -2.39 3.43 11.89
CA ALA A 334 -2.34 1.99 12.13
C ALA A 334 -3.65 1.43 12.72
N GLU A 335 -4.37 2.18 13.58
CA GLU A 335 -5.70 1.79 14.07
C GLU A 335 -6.73 1.64 12.93
N GLN A 336 -6.49 2.28 11.78
CA GLN A 336 -7.35 2.25 10.59
C GLN A 336 -6.88 1.24 9.53
N SER A 337 -5.93 0.35 9.86
CA SER A 337 -5.31 -0.59 8.91
C SER A 337 -4.63 0.09 7.71
N ILE A 338 -4.26 1.36 7.85
CA ILE A 338 -3.47 2.11 6.89
C ILE A 338 -2.01 2.07 7.36
N HIS A 339 -1.13 1.55 6.51
CA HIS A 339 0.21 1.18 6.93
C HIS A 339 1.30 1.74 6.03
N ALA A 340 2.37 2.20 6.67
CA ALA A 340 3.65 2.55 6.07
C ALA A 340 4.23 1.43 5.19
N GLY A 341 4.13 0.17 5.64
CA GLY A 341 4.65 -0.98 4.89
C GLY A 341 3.91 -1.27 3.58
N LEU A 342 2.76 -0.65 3.37
CA LEU A 342 1.97 -0.74 2.14
C LEU A 342 2.16 0.47 1.22
N GLY A 343 2.97 1.47 1.62
CA GLY A 343 3.28 2.63 0.81
C GLY A 343 3.96 2.28 -0.52
N VAL A 344 3.80 3.16 -1.50
CA VAL A 344 4.32 2.97 -2.87
C VAL A 344 5.84 2.85 -2.87
N ASP A 345 6.54 3.65 -2.04
CA ASP A 345 8.00 3.60 -1.91
C ASP A 345 8.49 2.23 -1.45
N VAL A 346 7.90 1.71 -0.36
CA VAL A 346 8.30 0.44 0.26
C VAL A 346 8.05 -0.72 -0.70
N TYR A 347 6.93 -0.68 -1.44
CA TYR A 347 6.62 -1.67 -2.45
C TYR A 347 7.71 -1.75 -3.53
N PHE A 348 8.05 -0.61 -4.15
CA PHE A 348 9.02 -0.59 -5.24
C PHE A 348 10.47 -0.79 -4.77
N MET A 349 10.85 -0.29 -3.59
CA MET A 349 12.16 -0.62 -2.99
C MET A 349 12.29 -2.12 -2.75
N SER A 350 11.25 -2.76 -2.22
CA SER A 350 11.24 -4.22 -2.00
C SER A 350 11.32 -4.98 -3.33
N LYS A 351 10.63 -4.50 -4.38
CA LYS A 351 10.72 -5.06 -5.74
C LYS A 351 12.06 -4.81 -6.42
N ALA A 352 12.79 -3.77 -6.05
CA ALA A 352 14.11 -3.45 -6.59
C ALA A 352 15.24 -4.24 -5.92
N LEU A 353 15.03 -4.71 -4.69
CA LEU A 353 16.04 -5.42 -3.91
C LEU A 353 16.64 -6.60 -4.70
N PHE A 354 17.97 -6.61 -4.84
CA PHE A 354 18.75 -7.57 -5.64
C PHE A 354 18.41 -7.61 -7.15
N ARG A 355 17.55 -6.73 -7.67
CA ARG A 355 17.13 -6.68 -9.09
C ARG A 355 17.68 -5.46 -9.82
N LYS A 356 17.68 -4.28 -9.20
CA LYS A 356 18.23 -3.05 -9.77
C LYS A 356 18.80 -2.13 -8.69
N PRO A 357 19.79 -1.27 -9.01
CA PRO A 357 20.33 -0.31 -8.06
C PRO A 357 19.25 0.66 -7.56
N ILE A 358 19.29 0.95 -6.26
CA ILE A 358 18.47 1.97 -5.60
C ILE A 358 19.36 3.19 -5.36
N ILE A 359 18.93 4.35 -5.83
CA ILE A 359 19.62 5.63 -5.73
C ILE A 359 18.82 6.54 -4.79
N GLU A 360 19.49 7.23 -3.87
CA GLU A 360 18.86 8.20 -2.98
C GLU A 360 18.91 9.61 -3.60
N ILE A 361 17.80 10.32 -3.52
CA ILE A 361 17.71 11.74 -3.86
C ILE A 361 18.09 12.59 -2.65
N GLU A 362 17.63 12.23 -1.45
CA GLU A 362 17.82 13.03 -0.23
C GLU A 362 18.55 12.26 0.88
N GLY A 363 18.07 11.04 1.18
CA GLY A 363 18.58 10.18 2.24
C GLY A 363 18.10 10.58 3.65
N TYR A 364 18.34 9.66 4.61
CA TYR A 364 17.91 9.80 6.01
C TYR A 364 18.33 11.12 6.66
N LYS A 365 19.59 11.52 6.45
CA LYS A 365 20.16 12.69 7.10
C LYS A 365 19.46 13.98 6.67
N PHE A 366 19.20 14.13 5.37
CA PHE A 366 18.54 15.33 4.84
C PHE A 366 17.14 15.50 5.44
N GLN A 367 16.29 14.48 5.38
CA GLN A 367 14.94 14.56 5.92
C GLN A 367 14.94 14.72 7.45
N THR A 368 15.86 14.05 8.16
CA THR A 368 16.00 14.22 9.63
C THR A 368 16.38 15.66 9.99
N ASP A 369 17.38 16.21 9.30
CA ASP A 369 17.86 17.56 9.56
C ASP A 369 16.81 18.62 9.19
N LEU A 370 15.99 18.38 8.18
CA LEU A 370 14.88 19.26 7.81
C LEU A 370 13.96 19.48 9.02
N PHE A 371 13.42 18.41 9.61
CA PHE A 371 12.50 18.51 10.76
C PHE A 371 13.18 18.99 12.04
N GLU A 372 14.40 18.54 12.28
CA GLU A 372 15.19 19.00 13.42
C GLU A 372 15.49 20.51 13.34
N SER A 373 15.59 21.06 12.13
CA SER A 373 15.95 22.47 11.91
C SER A 373 14.80 23.47 12.03
N PHE A 374 13.54 23.01 12.09
CA PHE A 374 12.41 23.92 12.30
C PHE A 374 12.50 24.54 13.69
N ASP A 375 12.05 25.80 13.79
CA ASP A 375 12.04 26.48 15.07
C ASP A 375 11.10 25.78 16.10
N PRO A 376 11.36 25.92 17.41
CA PRO A 376 10.57 25.24 18.44
C PRO A 376 9.07 25.58 18.40
N GLU A 377 8.70 26.79 17.97
CA GLU A 377 7.29 27.21 17.87
C GLU A 377 6.59 26.42 16.77
N PHE A 378 7.22 26.27 15.60
CA PHE A 378 6.73 25.44 14.52
C PHE A 378 6.63 23.97 14.94
N GLN A 379 7.64 23.43 15.62
CA GLN A 379 7.59 22.03 16.08
C GLN A 379 6.45 21.77 17.07
N GLU A 380 6.17 22.73 17.98
CA GLU A 380 5.01 22.64 18.86
C GLU A 380 3.70 22.73 18.08
N GLN A 381 3.58 23.68 17.14
CA GLN A 381 2.39 23.82 16.29
C GLN A 381 2.14 22.55 15.47
N PHE A 382 3.19 21.90 14.99
CA PHE A 382 3.09 20.63 14.28
C PHE A 382 2.57 19.52 15.21
N LEU A 383 3.08 19.41 16.45
CA LEU A 383 2.53 18.47 17.43
C LEU A 383 1.05 18.76 17.75
N GLN A 384 0.68 20.02 17.97
CA GLN A 384 -0.71 20.42 18.20
C GLN A 384 -1.62 20.02 17.03
N SER A 385 -1.10 20.03 15.80
CA SER A 385 -1.86 19.70 14.60
C SER A 385 -2.38 18.26 14.58
N VAL A 386 -1.65 17.32 15.19
CA VAL A 386 -2.03 15.90 15.27
C VAL A 386 -2.77 15.54 16.57
N LEU A 387 -2.74 16.45 17.55
CA LEU A 387 -3.42 16.30 18.85
C LEU A 387 -4.85 16.88 18.87
N THR A 388 -5.22 17.67 17.87
CA THR A 388 -6.48 18.41 17.88
C THR A 388 -7.68 17.43 17.91
N LYS A 389 -8.36 17.36 19.05
CA LYS A 389 -9.63 16.64 19.21
C LYS A 389 -10.76 17.38 18.47
N PRO A 390 -11.82 16.69 18.01
CA PRO A 390 -13.09 17.36 17.72
C PRO A 390 -13.51 18.26 18.88
N GLU A 391 -13.78 19.53 18.60
CA GLU A 391 -14.67 20.29 19.46
C GLU A 391 -16.10 19.78 19.19
N GLU A 392 -16.83 19.41 20.25
CA GLU A 392 -18.28 19.31 20.19
C GLU A 392 -18.81 20.70 19.79
N LYS A 393 -19.54 20.79 18.68
CA LYS A 393 -20.20 22.05 18.29
C LYS A 393 -21.04 22.56 19.45
N ALA A 394 -20.81 23.81 19.85
CA ALA A 394 -21.87 24.61 20.44
C ALA A 394 -22.95 24.83 19.35
N ASP A 395 -24.19 24.45 19.66
CA ASP A 395 -25.43 24.33 18.87
C ASP A 395 -25.86 25.48 17.90
N ASN A 396 -24.98 26.39 17.45
CA ASN A 396 -25.45 27.74 17.07
C ASN A 396 -25.01 28.28 15.69
N ASP A 397 -24.58 27.49 14.70
CA ASP A 397 -24.37 28.05 13.35
C ASP A 397 -24.74 27.09 12.21
N GLU A 398 -25.81 27.42 11.49
CA GLU A 398 -26.45 26.65 10.41
C GLU A 398 -25.89 26.94 9.00
N THR A 399 -24.67 27.46 8.85
CA THR A 399 -24.21 27.97 7.54
C THR A 399 -22.94 27.40 6.92
N ASP A 400 -22.38 26.28 7.42
CA ASP A 400 -21.29 25.60 6.70
C ASP A 400 -21.31 24.06 6.90
N PRO A 401 -21.56 23.24 5.85
CA PRO A 401 -21.45 21.78 5.92
C PRO A 401 -19.99 21.37 5.77
N ALA A 402 -19.20 21.60 6.81
CA ALA A 402 -17.87 21.00 7.01
C ALA A 402 -17.76 20.64 8.51
N VAL A 403 -18.54 19.65 8.97
CA VAL A 403 -18.21 18.21 9.09
C VAL A 403 -17.05 17.97 10.09
N ASP A 404 -17.34 17.11 11.05
CA ASP A 404 -16.74 16.86 12.37
C ASP A 404 -15.32 16.23 12.40
N SER A 405 -14.66 16.32 13.57
CA SER A 405 -13.78 15.30 14.19
C SER A 405 -12.69 14.55 13.40
N MET A 406 -11.94 13.71 14.14
CA MET A 406 -10.95 12.70 13.71
C MET A 406 -11.36 11.93 12.44
N ASP A 407 -12.66 11.76 12.22
CA ASP A 407 -13.26 11.08 11.06
C ASP A 407 -12.86 11.77 9.73
N ASN A 408 -12.67 13.09 9.74
CA ASN A 408 -12.17 13.83 8.57
C ASN A 408 -10.74 13.44 8.15
N ASN A 409 -9.82 13.14 9.07
CA ASN A 409 -8.44 12.78 8.67
C ASN A 409 -8.42 11.42 7.96
N VAL A 410 -9.26 10.48 8.42
CA VAL A 410 -9.43 9.17 7.79
C VAL A 410 -10.14 9.30 6.45
N GLU A 411 -11.20 10.11 6.36
CA GLU A 411 -11.90 10.40 5.10
C GLU A 411 -11.01 11.12 4.10
N VAL A 412 -10.15 12.04 4.54
CA VAL A 412 -9.18 12.74 3.68
C VAL A 412 -8.10 11.79 3.18
N ILE A 413 -7.51 10.95 4.05
CA ILE A 413 -6.58 9.89 3.60
C ILE A 413 -7.30 8.94 2.63
N ALA A 414 -8.57 8.64 2.90
CA ALA A 414 -9.34 7.76 2.05
C ALA A 414 -9.63 8.37 0.66
N GLY A 415 -9.97 9.65 0.61
CA GLY A 415 -10.11 10.41 -0.63
C GLY A 415 -8.79 10.43 -1.39
N MET A 416 -7.69 10.77 -0.72
CA MET A 416 -6.34 10.78 -1.28
C MET A 416 -5.94 9.43 -1.91
N LEU A 417 -6.14 8.32 -1.21
CA LEU A 417 -5.84 6.97 -1.74
C LEU A 417 -6.71 6.64 -2.96
N GLU A 418 -7.97 7.09 -2.97
CA GLU A 418 -8.88 6.88 -4.09
C GLU A 418 -8.53 7.76 -5.30
N SER A 419 -8.13 9.02 -5.09
CA SER A 419 -7.65 9.91 -6.15
C SER A 419 -6.38 9.36 -6.77
N TRP A 420 -5.44 8.86 -5.96
CA TRP A 420 -4.24 8.19 -6.45
C TRP A 420 -4.56 6.91 -7.21
N ARG A 421 -5.46 6.07 -6.68
CA ARG A 421 -5.91 4.85 -7.36
C ARG A 421 -6.49 5.17 -8.75
N LYS A 422 -7.25 6.25 -8.89
CA LYS A 422 -7.83 6.70 -10.16
C LYS A 422 -6.85 7.47 -11.07
N GLY A 423 -5.67 7.84 -10.57
CA GLY A 423 -4.75 8.74 -11.27
C GLY A 423 -5.30 10.15 -11.48
N ASN A 424 -6.16 10.60 -10.56
CA ASN A 424 -6.72 11.96 -10.56
C ASN A 424 -5.73 12.90 -9.88
N VAL A 425 -4.84 13.50 -10.67
CA VAL A 425 -3.76 14.36 -10.17
C VAL A 425 -4.28 15.72 -9.73
N GLU A 426 -5.39 16.18 -10.32
CA GLU A 426 -6.06 17.43 -9.96
C GLU A 426 -6.66 17.34 -8.53
N GLU A 427 -7.34 16.24 -8.20
CA GLU A 427 -7.82 16.01 -6.83
C GLU A 427 -6.66 15.85 -5.83
N LEU A 428 -5.57 15.19 -6.24
CA LEU A 428 -4.38 15.08 -5.40
C LEU A 428 -3.75 16.45 -5.13
N GLU A 429 -3.71 17.34 -6.12
CA GLU A 429 -3.22 18.72 -5.96
C GLU A 429 -4.07 19.49 -4.96
N GLU A 430 -5.40 19.40 -5.03
CA GLU A 430 -6.31 20.06 -4.08
C GLU A 430 -6.05 19.62 -2.64
N VAL A 431 -5.72 18.34 -2.43
CA VAL A 431 -5.42 17.75 -1.12
C VAL A 431 -4.13 18.35 -0.52
N VAL A 432 -3.10 18.58 -1.33
CA VAL A 432 -1.81 19.12 -0.87
C VAL A 432 -1.67 20.64 -1.05
N ALA A 433 -2.71 21.31 -1.57
CA ALA A 433 -2.67 22.71 -1.91
C ALA A 433 -2.26 23.59 -0.70
N TYR A 434 -1.18 24.34 -0.86
CA TYR A 434 -0.66 25.31 0.10
C TYR A 434 -0.69 26.72 -0.49
N ASP A 435 -0.47 27.73 0.35
CA ASP A 435 -0.31 29.10 -0.16
C ASP A 435 1.10 29.26 -0.73
N GLU A 436 1.22 29.22 -2.05
CA GLU A 436 2.50 29.34 -2.75
C GLU A 436 3.19 30.70 -2.56
N ASN A 437 2.44 31.72 -2.13
CA ASN A 437 3.01 33.04 -1.81
C ASN A 437 3.42 33.13 -0.33
N ALA A 438 3.18 32.10 0.47
CA ALA A 438 3.57 32.10 1.86
C ALA A 438 5.09 32.12 1.98
N THR A 439 5.59 33.07 2.76
CA THR A 439 7.03 33.26 3.00
C THR A 439 7.48 32.65 4.32
N ASP A 440 6.65 31.77 4.91
CA ASP A 440 6.97 31.09 6.16
C ASP A 440 8.08 30.04 5.95
N GLU A 441 8.74 29.68 7.06
CA GLU A 441 9.88 28.76 7.02
C GLU A 441 9.50 27.39 6.46
N PHE A 442 8.31 26.89 6.78
CA PHE A 442 7.85 25.58 6.32
C PHE A 442 7.64 25.58 4.81
N THR A 443 6.89 26.55 4.27
CA THR A 443 6.67 26.65 2.83
C THR A 443 7.98 26.73 2.05
N LYS A 444 8.92 27.56 2.52
CA LYS A 444 10.23 27.67 1.88
C LYS A 444 11.03 26.37 1.94
N LYS A 445 11.24 25.80 3.13
CA LYS A 445 12.11 24.63 3.30
C LYS A 445 11.49 23.35 2.76
N PHE A 446 10.19 23.15 2.99
CA PHE A 446 9.50 21.89 2.68
C PHE A 446 9.04 21.82 1.24
N TRP A 447 8.50 22.91 0.68
CA TRP A 447 7.99 22.91 -0.68
C TRP A 447 9.00 23.47 -1.68
N ILE A 448 9.53 24.67 -1.47
CA ILE A 448 10.33 25.33 -2.50
C ILE A 448 11.72 24.70 -2.61
N ASP A 449 12.54 24.82 -1.55
CA ASP A 449 13.95 24.39 -1.56
C ASP A 449 14.07 22.87 -1.82
N ARG A 450 13.10 22.09 -1.31
CA ARG A 450 13.06 20.64 -1.48
C ARG A 450 12.62 20.22 -2.87
N ASN A 451 11.58 20.84 -3.45
CA ASN A 451 11.19 20.58 -4.85
C ASN A 451 12.33 20.93 -5.81
N ASP A 452 13.05 22.03 -5.56
CA ASP A 452 14.22 22.42 -6.37
C ASP A 452 15.30 21.33 -6.34
N HIS A 453 15.64 20.81 -5.17
CA HIS A 453 16.62 19.73 -5.01
C HIS A 453 16.18 18.43 -5.72
N MET A 454 14.91 18.04 -5.58
CA MET A 454 14.36 16.86 -6.28
C MET A 454 14.34 17.07 -7.80
N TYR A 455 13.93 18.26 -8.26
CA TYR A 455 13.93 18.63 -9.66
C TYR A 455 15.34 18.58 -10.27
N GLU A 456 16.34 19.15 -9.61
CA GLU A 456 17.75 19.09 -10.06
C GLU A 456 18.24 17.64 -10.18
N SER A 457 17.83 16.78 -9.25
CA SER A 457 18.15 15.35 -9.29
C SER A 457 17.52 14.66 -10.51
N VAL A 458 16.23 14.91 -10.77
CA VAL A 458 15.54 14.39 -11.97
C VAL A 458 16.18 14.92 -13.26
N LEU A 459 16.54 16.19 -13.30
CA LEU A 459 17.22 16.80 -14.44
C LEU A 459 18.59 16.15 -14.69
N SER A 460 19.32 15.79 -13.64
CA SER A 460 20.58 15.06 -13.75
C SER A 460 20.38 13.68 -14.37
N TYR A 461 19.33 12.95 -13.97
CA TYR A 461 18.98 11.65 -14.53
C TYR A 461 18.53 11.74 -15.98
N LEU A 462 17.82 12.81 -16.37
CA LEU A 462 17.40 13.03 -17.76
C LEU A 462 18.58 13.29 -18.72
N ASN A 463 19.65 13.92 -18.22
CA ASN A 463 20.69 14.52 -19.05
C ASN A 463 22.09 13.91 -18.95
N ASP A 464 22.28 12.92 -18.06
CA ASP A 464 23.53 12.16 -18.02
C ASP A 464 23.78 11.38 -19.33
N ASP A 465 25.03 10.97 -19.54
CA ASP A 465 25.47 10.28 -20.78
C ASP A 465 25.26 8.75 -20.75
N SER A 466 24.43 8.22 -19.84
CA SER A 466 24.31 6.78 -19.62
C SER A 466 23.39 6.07 -20.61
N GLY A 467 22.45 6.78 -21.25
CA GLY A 467 21.43 6.18 -22.11
C GLY A 467 20.47 5.25 -21.36
N LYS A 468 20.29 5.46 -20.06
CA LYS A 468 19.48 4.61 -19.16
C LYS A 468 18.03 5.06 -19.09
N THR A 469 17.21 4.18 -18.52
CA THR A 469 15.86 4.49 -18.04
C THR A 469 15.86 4.55 -16.51
N TYR A 470 15.39 5.64 -15.93
CA TYR A 470 15.26 5.80 -14.47
C TYR A 470 13.79 5.74 -14.07
N PHE A 471 13.49 4.96 -13.02
CA PHE A 471 12.19 4.99 -12.35
C PHE A 471 12.33 5.82 -11.08
N VAL A 472 11.71 6.98 -11.02
CA VAL A 472 11.84 7.94 -9.92
C VAL A 472 10.56 7.95 -9.10
N ILE A 473 10.70 7.77 -7.79
CA ILE A 473 9.61 7.82 -6.82
C ILE A 473 9.91 8.93 -5.82
N VAL A 474 9.04 9.93 -5.78
CA VAL A 474 9.00 10.98 -4.75
C VAL A 474 7.56 11.21 -4.36
N GLY A 475 7.31 11.81 -3.21
CA GLY A 475 5.99 12.12 -2.71
C GLY A 475 5.13 12.83 -3.75
N ALA A 476 3.89 12.36 -3.94
CA ALA A 476 2.96 12.92 -4.92
C ALA A 476 2.75 14.43 -4.73
N GLY A 477 2.84 14.95 -3.50
CA GLY A 477 2.74 16.38 -3.24
C GLY A 477 3.85 17.22 -3.89
N HIS A 478 5.07 16.67 -4.00
CA HIS A 478 6.21 17.31 -4.68
C HIS A 478 6.10 17.23 -6.21
N MET A 479 5.15 16.46 -6.73
CA MET A 479 4.90 16.30 -8.17
C MET A 479 3.79 17.21 -8.67
N VAL A 480 2.62 17.19 -8.02
CA VAL A 480 1.36 17.72 -8.57
C VAL A 480 1.12 19.22 -8.36
N THR A 481 1.84 19.87 -7.45
CA THR A 481 1.66 21.30 -7.15
C THR A 481 2.19 22.19 -8.27
N ASN A 482 1.77 23.47 -8.37
CA ASN A 482 2.30 24.38 -9.41
C ASN A 482 3.83 24.56 -9.31
N ALA A 483 4.38 24.55 -8.09
CA ALA A 483 5.82 24.55 -7.84
C ALA A 483 6.45 23.15 -7.88
N GLY A 484 5.70 22.13 -8.29
CA GLY A 484 6.12 20.73 -8.32
C GLY A 484 7.05 20.40 -9.49
N ILE A 485 7.66 19.21 -9.41
CA ILE A 485 8.66 18.72 -10.36
C ILE A 485 8.08 18.61 -11.78
N VAL A 486 6.81 18.18 -11.92
CA VAL A 486 6.15 18.02 -13.23
C VAL A 486 6.09 19.36 -13.96
N ASN A 487 5.53 20.39 -13.31
CA ASN A 487 5.41 21.73 -13.90
C ASN A 487 6.78 22.35 -14.20
N LYS A 488 7.77 22.19 -13.32
CA LYS A 488 9.15 22.66 -13.56
C LYS A 488 9.78 22.03 -14.81
N LEU A 489 9.54 20.75 -15.06
CA LEU A 489 10.05 20.05 -16.25
C LEU A 489 9.36 20.52 -17.53
N GLU A 490 8.04 20.74 -17.48
CA GLU A 490 7.27 21.28 -18.62
C GLU A 490 7.72 22.70 -18.98
N ASP A 491 7.92 23.56 -17.98
CA ASP A 491 8.39 24.95 -18.16
C ASP A 491 9.79 25.01 -18.81
N GLU A 492 10.66 24.04 -18.52
CA GLU A 492 11.99 23.92 -19.13
C GLU A 492 11.93 23.29 -20.55
N GLY A 493 10.74 22.88 -21.00
CA GLY A 493 10.48 22.39 -22.36
C GLY A 493 10.62 20.87 -22.55
N TYR A 494 10.66 20.09 -21.46
CA TYR A 494 10.58 18.63 -21.54
C TYR A 494 9.15 18.17 -21.85
N SER A 495 9.02 17.02 -22.50
CA SER A 495 7.73 16.38 -22.72
C SER A 495 7.38 15.52 -21.52
N VAL A 496 6.37 15.94 -20.75
CA VAL A 496 5.84 15.19 -19.60
C VAL A 496 4.45 14.68 -19.96
N GLU A 497 4.28 13.37 -20.03
CA GLU A 497 3.01 12.72 -20.39
C GLU A 497 2.51 11.91 -19.20
N GLN A 498 1.31 12.23 -18.69
CA GLN A 498 0.65 11.41 -17.68
C GLN A 498 0.11 10.13 -18.33
N ILE A 499 0.43 8.98 -17.73
CA ILE A 499 -0.06 7.67 -18.16
C ILE A 499 -1.31 7.36 -17.33
N LYS A 500 -2.45 7.08 -17.99
CA LYS A 500 -3.78 6.88 -17.37
C LYS A 500 -4.41 5.57 -17.77
#